data_AF-A0A2A2QRY9-F1
#
_entry.id   AF-A0A2A2QRY9-F1
#
_cell.length_a   1.000
_cell.length_b   1.000
_cell.length_c   1.000
_cell.angle_alpha   90.00
_cell.angle_beta   90.00
_cell.angle_gamma   90.00
#
_symmetry.space_group_name_H-M   'P 1'
#
loop_
_entity.id
_entity.type
_entity.pdbx_description
1 polymer ?
#
loop_
_entity_poly.entity_id
_entity_poly.type
_entity_poly.pdbx_seq_one_letter_code
_entity_poly.pdbx_strand_id
1 'polypeptide(L)'
;MARRAPASARTRAFTLLELLIVVGLIGVLVGGVSLALGDSSGRSLATAQQQLASLVGQARANAAIGQTETRLLFYGVRPPLGDAARFLRQVQLVRAVVPGSATTWEPVGPALTLPRGIYIVPPVITGFLATGVIWPTNPAPRSTLNSIAPFTLTVNNTPLIPAFGTSYWIEFLPNGSLRADTQLLGGQPYPKLVVATASPSATNLPLFNNPGAVRGLIIRPATGAVTYVNEAASF
;
A
#
# COMPACT_ATOMS: atom_id res chain seq x y z
N MET A 1 -79.49 26.60 7.84
CA MET A 1 -78.14 26.03 8.07
C MET A 1 -77.44 25.88 6.72
N ALA A 2 -76.40 26.67 6.44
CA ALA A 2 -75.70 26.68 5.15
C ALA A 2 -74.40 25.86 5.24
N ARG A 3 -74.28 24.80 4.43
CA ARG A 3 -73.13 23.89 4.41
C ARG A 3 -72.08 24.42 3.42
N ARG A 4 -70.95 24.93 3.93
CA ARG A 4 -69.79 25.31 3.10
C ARG A 4 -69.11 24.04 2.57
N ALA A 5 -68.90 23.98 1.26
CA ALA A 5 -68.13 22.92 0.60
C ALA A 5 -66.61 23.11 0.82
N PRO A 6 -65.83 22.03 0.90
CA PRO A 6 -64.38 22.10 1.06
C PRO A 6 -63.70 22.52 -0.25
N ALA A 7 -62.74 23.43 -0.16
CA ALA A 7 -61.90 23.85 -1.29
C ALA A 7 -60.90 22.73 -1.64
N SER A 8 -60.91 22.26 -2.89
CA SER A 8 -59.96 21.26 -3.38
C SER A 8 -58.55 21.88 -3.46
N ALA A 9 -57.59 21.34 -2.71
CA ALA A 9 -56.19 21.66 -2.88
C ALA A 9 -55.73 21.16 -4.27
N ARG A 10 -55.32 22.05 -5.17
CA ARG A 10 -54.74 21.68 -6.46
C ARG A 10 -53.41 20.97 -6.20
N THR A 11 -53.38 19.67 -6.46
CA THR A 11 -52.15 18.89 -6.58
C THR A 11 -51.43 19.37 -7.84
N ARG A 12 -50.32 20.09 -7.68
CA ARG A 12 -49.47 20.47 -8.83
C ARG A 12 -48.78 19.21 -9.32
N ALA A 13 -49.19 18.73 -10.50
CA ALA A 13 -48.46 17.70 -11.22
C ALA A 13 -47.21 18.34 -11.86
N PHE A 14 -46.07 17.67 -11.75
CA PHE A 14 -44.83 18.11 -12.38
C PHE A 14 -44.99 18.11 -13.90
N THR A 15 -44.45 19.15 -14.54
CA THR A 15 -44.47 19.24 -15.99
C THR A 15 -43.48 18.24 -16.61
N LEU A 16 -43.76 17.77 -17.83
CA LEU A 16 -42.83 16.90 -18.57
C LEU A 16 -41.44 17.54 -18.72
N LEU A 17 -41.40 18.87 -18.84
CA LEU A 17 -40.16 19.63 -18.95
C LEU A 17 -39.36 19.64 -17.63
N GLU A 18 -40.01 19.79 -16.47
CA GLU A 18 -39.34 19.65 -15.17
C GLU A 18 -38.75 18.26 -15.00
N LEU A 19 -39.49 17.21 -15.37
CA LEU A 19 -39.02 15.84 -15.22
C LEU A 19 -37.81 15.57 -16.12
N LEU A 20 -37.81 16.12 -17.34
CA LEU A 20 -36.68 16.02 -18.27
C LEU A 20 -35.44 16.75 -17.77
N ILE A 21 -35.60 17.94 -17.19
CA ILE A 21 -34.49 18.70 -16.58
C ILE A 21 -33.91 17.95 -15.38
N VAL A 22 -34.76 17.40 -14.50
CA VAL A 22 -34.32 16.69 -13.30
C VAL A 22 -33.52 15.44 -13.67
N VAL A 23 -34.00 14.63 -14.61
CA VAL A 23 -33.28 13.43 -15.06
C VAL A 23 -31.98 13.81 -15.78
N GLY A 24 -31.98 14.89 -16.57
CA GLY A 24 -30.76 15.43 -17.17
C GLY A 24 -29.74 15.90 -16.14
N LEU A 25 -30.18 16.61 -15.09
CA LEU A 25 -29.33 17.09 -14.00
C LEU A 25 -28.75 15.92 -13.19
N ILE A 26 -29.57 14.90 -12.87
CA ILE A 26 -29.10 13.68 -12.20
C ILE A 26 -28.06 12.98 -13.08
N GLY A 27 -28.29 12.89 -14.40
CA GLY A 27 -27.31 12.32 -15.34
C GLY A 27 -25.97 13.05 -15.33
N VAL A 28 -25.99 14.39 -15.35
CA VAL A 28 -24.76 15.21 -15.27
C VAL A 28 -24.07 15.07 -13.92
N LEU A 29 -24.83 15.06 -12.80
CA LEU A 29 -24.27 14.91 -11.46
C LEU A 29 -23.65 13.51 -11.25
N VAL A 30 -24.34 12.45 -11.66
CA VAL A 30 -23.85 11.07 -11.57
C VAL A 30 -22.64 10.85 -12.50
N GLY A 31 -22.67 11.43 -13.71
CA GLY A 31 -21.55 11.42 -14.64
C GLY A 31 -20.32 12.16 -14.10
N GLY A 32 -20.51 13.34 -13.51
CA GLY A 32 -19.44 14.15 -12.94
C GLY A 32 -18.76 13.52 -11.72
N VAL A 33 -19.52 12.86 -10.85
CA VAL A 33 -18.98 12.14 -9.67
C VAL A 33 -18.10 10.96 -10.08
N SER A 34 -18.42 10.28 -11.18
CA SER A 34 -17.64 9.13 -11.68
C SER A 34 -16.25 9.55 -12.19
N LEU A 35 -16.13 10.72 -12.80
CA LEU A 35 -14.84 11.27 -13.26
C LEU A 35 -13.96 11.76 -12.10
N ALA A 36 -14.56 12.27 -11.02
CA ALA A 36 -13.84 12.72 -9.82
C ALA A 36 -13.23 11.58 -9.00
N LEU A 37 -13.78 10.36 -9.08
CA LEU A 37 -13.29 9.20 -8.33
C LEU A 37 -12.06 8.53 -8.98
N GLY A 38 -11.89 8.65 -10.31
CA GLY A 38 -10.78 8.04 -11.05
C GLY A 38 -9.39 8.60 -10.71
N ASP A 39 -9.29 9.89 -10.40
CA ASP A 39 -8.02 10.61 -10.12
C ASP A 39 -7.46 10.35 -8.69
N SER A 40 -8.27 9.77 -7.80
CA SER A 40 -7.85 9.48 -6.42
C SER A 40 -6.75 8.41 -6.32
N SER A 41 -6.71 7.48 -7.28
CA SER A 41 -5.75 6.37 -7.33
C SER A 41 -4.32 6.84 -7.61
N GLY A 42 -4.14 7.78 -8.56
CA GLY A 42 -2.83 8.34 -8.89
C GLY A 42 -2.23 9.14 -7.73
N ARG A 43 -3.05 9.93 -7.04
CA ARG A 43 -2.63 10.72 -5.88
C ARG A 43 -2.27 9.82 -4.69
N SER A 44 -3.08 8.80 -4.41
CA SER A 44 -2.79 7.84 -3.33
C SER A 44 -1.54 7.00 -3.61
N LEU A 45 -1.28 6.59 -4.85
CA LEU A 45 -0.02 5.96 -5.26
C LEU A 45 1.17 6.88 -5.02
N ALA A 46 1.07 8.16 -5.42
CA ALA A 46 2.14 9.15 -5.20
C ALA A 46 2.40 9.37 -3.70
N THR A 47 1.35 9.49 -2.89
CA THR A 47 1.47 9.57 -1.42
C THR A 47 2.14 8.34 -0.84
N ALA A 48 1.74 7.14 -1.24
CA ALA A 48 2.35 5.88 -0.79
C ALA A 48 3.84 5.82 -1.15
N GLN A 49 4.18 6.23 -2.37
CA GLN A 49 5.55 6.28 -2.87
C GLN A 49 6.43 7.25 -2.07
N GLN A 50 5.93 8.46 -1.78
CA GLN A 50 6.62 9.45 -0.93
C GLN A 50 6.80 8.95 0.50
N GLN A 51 5.77 8.31 1.07
CA GLN A 51 5.84 7.73 2.41
C GLN A 51 6.91 6.63 2.48
N LEU A 52 6.95 5.73 1.49
CA LEU A 52 7.99 4.70 1.42
C LEU A 52 9.39 5.29 1.25
N ALA A 53 9.55 6.35 0.46
CA ALA A 53 10.85 7.01 0.26
C ALA A 53 11.34 7.65 1.56
N SER A 54 10.43 8.28 2.31
CA SER A 54 10.72 8.80 3.65
C SER A 54 11.12 7.68 4.61
N LEU A 55 10.38 6.56 4.64
CA LEU A 55 10.70 5.41 5.48
C LEU A 55 12.06 4.79 5.13
N VAL A 56 12.41 4.72 3.85
CA VAL A 56 13.74 4.27 3.40
C VAL A 56 14.83 5.20 3.93
N GLY A 57 14.65 6.51 3.80
CA GLY A 57 15.58 7.50 4.36
C GLY A 57 15.73 7.39 5.87
N GLN A 58 14.61 7.22 6.59
CA GLN A 58 14.59 7.02 8.04
C GLN A 58 15.27 5.72 8.45
N ALA A 59 15.02 4.62 7.73
CA ALA A 59 15.63 3.33 8.02
C ALA A 59 17.14 3.36 7.87
N ARG A 60 17.61 3.95 6.77
CA ARG A 60 19.04 4.18 6.55
C ARG A 60 19.66 5.03 7.66
N ALA A 61 19.02 6.15 8.01
CA ALA A 61 19.53 7.05 9.04
C ALA A 61 19.60 6.36 10.40
N ASN A 62 18.56 5.60 10.78
CA ASN A 62 18.55 4.84 12.04
C ASN A 62 19.62 3.75 12.06
N ALA A 63 19.86 3.06 10.94
CA ALA A 63 20.92 2.07 10.87
C ALA A 63 22.31 2.70 11.10
N ALA A 64 22.57 3.81 10.41
CA ALA A 64 23.84 4.53 10.49
C ALA A 64 24.07 5.19 11.86
N ILE A 65 23.04 5.82 12.44
CA ILE A 65 23.15 6.49 13.75
C ILE A 65 23.23 5.46 14.88
N GLY A 66 22.40 4.42 14.81
CA GLY A 66 22.33 3.39 15.84
C GLY A 66 23.45 2.36 15.76
N GLN A 67 24.28 2.38 14.70
CA GLN A 67 25.32 1.38 14.41
C GLN A 67 24.79 -0.07 14.57
N THR A 68 23.54 -0.28 14.13
CA THR A 68 22.82 -1.55 14.27
C THR A 68 21.94 -1.77 13.04
N GLU A 69 21.60 -3.01 12.74
CA GLU A 69 20.72 -3.33 11.63
C GLU A 69 19.34 -2.70 11.82
N THR A 70 18.78 -2.16 10.74
CA THR A 70 17.44 -1.57 10.75
C THR A 70 16.63 -2.14 9.59
N ARG A 71 15.38 -2.54 9.84
CA ARG A 71 14.50 -3.14 8.84
C ARG A 71 13.24 -2.32 8.64
N LEU A 72 12.74 -2.34 7.40
CA LEU A 72 11.34 -2.03 7.11
C LEU A 72 10.58 -3.35 7.03
N LEU A 73 9.68 -3.59 7.98
CA LEU A 73 8.83 -4.78 8.02
C LEU A 73 7.48 -4.48 7.40
N PHE A 74 7.10 -5.26 6.39
CA PHE A 74 5.78 -5.20 5.77
C PHE A 74 4.93 -6.36 6.29
N TYR A 75 3.79 -6.06 6.88
CA TYR A 75 2.92 -7.06 7.48
C TYR A 75 2.44 -8.07 6.42
N GLY A 76 2.76 -9.35 6.66
CA GLY A 76 2.57 -10.44 5.69
C GLY A 76 1.68 -11.57 6.18
N VAL A 77 1.04 -11.45 7.35
CA VAL A 77 0.10 -12.48 7.82
C VAL A 77 -1.15 -12.44 6.95
N ARG A 78 -1.33 -13.49 6.14
CA ARG A 78 -2.37 -13.57 5.12
C ARG A 78 -3.76 -13.72 5.76
N PRO A 79 -4.79 -12.97 5.30
CA PRO A 79 -6.18 -13.25 5.63
C PRO A 79 -6.61 -14.68 5.22
N PRO A 80 -7.48 -15.35 5.98
CA PRO A 80 -8.23 -14.85 7.13
C PRO A 80 -7.47 -14.95 8.48
N LEU A 81 -6.26 -15.52 8.49
CA LEU A 81 -5.48 -15.70 9.72
C LEU A 81 -4.95 -14.37 10.29
N GLY A 82 -4.67 -13.40 9.41
CA GLY A 82 -4.23 -12.05 9.75
C GLY A 82 -5.26 -10.97 9.45
N ASP A 83 -4.94 -9.74 9.84
CA ASP A 83 -5.78 -8.57 9.59
C ASP A 83 -5.66 -8.11 8.12
N ALA A 84 -6.77 -8.19 7.38
CA ALA A 84 -6.83 -7.78 5.97
C ALA A 84 -6.54 -6.29 5.74
N ALA A 85 -6.81 -5.42 6.72
CA ALA A 85 -6.50 -4.00 6.60
C ALA A 85 -4.99 -3.72 6.67
N ARG A 86 -4.22 -4.61 7.34
CA ARG A 86 -2.77 -4.50 7.53
C ARG A 86 -1.99 -5.24 6.46
N PHE A 87 -2.50 -6.36 5.95
CA PHE A 87 -1.83 -7.21 4.97
C PHE A 87 -1.34 -6.42 3.76
N LEU A 88 -0.01 -6.43 3.57
CA LEU A 88 0.70 -5.69 2.52
C LEU A 88 0.49 -4.16 2.53
N ARG A 89 -0.01 -3.59 3.63
CA ARG A 89 -0.27 -2.16 3.78
C ARG A 89 0.40 -1.54 5.00
N GLN A 90 0.57 -2.31 6.06
CA GLN A 90 1.23 -1.83 7.26
C GLN A 90 2.74 -2.04 7.16
N VAL A 91 3.50 -0.99 7.45
CA VAL A 91 4.96 -0.96 7.46
C VAL A 91 5.44 -0.52 8.83
N GLN A 92 6.31 -1.29 9.46
CA GLN A 92 6.95 -0.94 10.73
C GLN A 92 8.45 -0.79 10.52
N LEU A 93 8.99 0.37 10.91
CA LEU A 93 10.42 0.56 11.03
C LEU A 93 10.90 -0.07 12.34
N VAL A 94 11.93 -0.89 12.28
CA VAL A 94 12.51 -1.55 13.46
C VAL A 94 14.03 -1.51 13.42
N ARG A 95 14.66 -1.51 14.59
CA ARG A 95 16.12 -1.70 14.74
C ARG A 95 16.43 -2.94 15.56
N ALA A 96 17.57 -3.57 15.33
CA ALA A 96 17.97 -4.74 16.10
C ALA A 96 18.35 -4.31 17.52
N VAL A 97 17.79 -4.99 18.52
CA VAL A 97 18.09 -4.73 19.94
C VAL A 97 19.52 -5.16 20.27
N VAL A 98 19.97 -6.24 19.64
CA VAL A 98 21.34 -6.73 19.73
C VAL A 98 21.90 -6.75 18.31
N PRO A 99 23.00 -6.02 18.01
CA PRO A 99 23.61 -6.02 16.69
C PRO A 99 23.93 -7.44 16.21
N GLY A 100 23.64 -7.74 14.94
CA GLY A 100 23.81 -9.06 14.36
C GLY A 100 22.77 -10.11 14.79
N SER A 101 21.85 -9.78 15.70
CA SER A 101 20.73 -10.67 16.06
C SER A 101 19.68 -10.70 14.96
N ALA A 102 19.25 -11.89 14.57
CA ALA A 102 18.18 -12.07 13.60
C ALA A 102 16.77 -11.97 14.22
N THR A 103 16.63 -12.06 15.55
CA THR A 103 15.37 -12.47 16.19
C THR A 103 14.67 -11.40 17.01
N THR A 104 15.39 -10.39 17.51
CA THR A 104 14.84 -9.41 18.47
C THR A 104 14.94 -8.01 17.93
N TRP A 105 13.79 -7.39 17.68
CA TRP A 105 13.68 -6.12 17.00
C TRP A 105 12.86 -5.15 17.85
N GLU A 106 13.29 -3.89 17.93
CA GLU A 106 12.53 -2.84 18.61
C GLU A 106 11.96 -1.85 17.58
N PRO A 107 10.70 -1.41 17.73
CA PRO A 107 10.11 -0.45 16.81
C PRO A 107 10.75 0.93 16.95
N VAL A 108 11.00 1.55 15.81
CA VAL A 108 11.40 2.96 15.74
C VAL A 108 10.17 3.76 15.35
N GLY A 109 9.41 4.18 16.36
CA GLY A 109 8.16 4.93 16.18
C GLY A 109 6.96 4.08 15.77
N PRO A 110 5.82 4.73 15.44
CA PRO A 110 4.58 4.03 15.11
C PRO A 110 4.63 3.37 13.73
N ALA A 111 3.85 2.30 13.55
CA ALA A 111 3.64 1.69 12.25
C ALA A 111 2.93 2.64 11.29
N LEU A 112 3.41 2.72 10.05
CA LEU A 112 2.76 3.42 8.96
C LEU A 112 1.75 2.48 8.29
N THR A 113 0.58 2.99 7.92
CA THR A 113 -0.36 2.28 7.02
C THR A 113 -0.46 3.01 5.69
N LEU A 114 -0.21 2.31 4.59
CA LEU A 114 -0.36 2.84 3.25
C LEU A 114 -1.81 3.30 2.98
N PRO A 115 -2.01 4.30 2.08
CA PRO A 115 -3.34 4.75 1.68
C PRO A 115 -4.27 3.60 1.30
N ARG A 116 -5.57 3.81 1.48
CA ARG A 116 -6.58 2.80 1.18
C ARG A 116 -6.50 2.37 -0.28
N GLY A 117 -6.53 1.06 -0.52
CA GLY A 117 -6.46 0.48 -1.87
C GLY A 117 -5.04 0.39 -2.44
N ILE A 118 -4.03 0.91 -1.75
CA ILE A 118 -2.62 0.81 -2.16
C ILE A 118 -1.93 -0.25 -1.30
N TYR A 119 -1.23 -1.16 -1.96
CA TYR A 119 -0.53 -2.28 -1.34
C TYR A 119 0.90 -2.36 -1.86
N ILE A 120 1.82 -2.80 -1.01
CA ILE A 120 3.14 -3.23 -1.47
C ILE A 120 2.97 -4.49 -2.32
N VAL A 121 3.64 -4.54 -3.45
CA VAL A 121 3.67 -5.73 -4.30
C VAL A 121 4.71 -6.70 -3.72
N PRO A 122 4.33 -7.90 -3.28
CA PRO A 122 5.28 -8.88 -2.79
C PRO A 122 6.18 -9.42 -3.92
N PRO A 123 7.33 -10.04 -3.59
CA PRO A 123 8.20 -10.68 -4.59
C PRO A 123 7.49 -11.77 -5.40
N VAL A 124 6.55 -12.47 -4.77
CA VAL A 124 5.73 -13.53 -5.36
C VAL A 124 4.30 -13.03 -5.51
N ILE A 125 3.84 -12.89 -6.75
CA ILE A 125 2.52 -12.34 -7.08
C ILE A 125 1.47 -13.42 -7.45
N THR A 126 1.81 -14.70 -7.35
CA THR A 126 0.89 -15.80 -7.65
C THR A 126 -0.34 -15.73 -6.75
N GLY A 127 -1.53 -15.67 -7.36
CA GLY A 127 -2.81 -15.51 -6.64
C GLY A 127 -3.10 -14.09 -6.14
N PHE A 128 -2.31 -13.10 -6.55
CA PHE A 128 -2.56 -11.68 -6.25
C PHE A 128 -2.94 -10.85 -7.48
N LEU A 129 -2.97 -11.44 -8.69
CA LEU A 129 -3.47 -10.75 -9.89
C LEU A 129 -4.97 -10.99 -10.03
N ALA A 130 -5.73 -9.95 -10.37
CA ALA A 130 -7.13 -10.11 -10.76
C ALA A 130 -7.24 -10.90 -12.08
N THR A 131 -8.37 -11.58 -12.29
CA THR A 131 -8.61 -12.36 -13.51
C THR A 131 -8.45 -11.48 -14.76
N GLY A 132 -7.66 -11.97 -15.72
CA GLY A 132 -7.39 -11.25 -16.99
C GLY A 132 -6.34 -10.14 -16.90
N VAL A 133 -5.81 -9.83 -15.71
CA VAL A 133 -4.74 -8.83 -15.55
C VAL A 133 -3.38 -9.48 -15.79
N ILE A 134 -2.63 -8.90 -16.72
CA ILE A 134 -1.28 -9.32 -17.07
C ILE A 134 -0.33 -8.18 -16.77
N TRP A 135 0.70 -8.45 -15.97
CA TRP A 135 1.74 -7.48 -15.65
C TRP A 135 2.97 -7.67 -16.54
N PRO A 136 3.74 -6.60 -16.81
CA PRO A 136 5.03 -6.71 -17.47
C PRO A 136 5.92 -7.75 -16.78
N THR A 137 6.69 -8.50 -17.55
CA THR A 137 7.61 -9.52 -17.04
C THR A 137 9.07 -9.08 -17.06
N ASN A 138 9.41 -8.10 -17.89
CA ASN A 138 10.76 -7.58 -18.03
C ASN A 138 10.74 -6.04 -18.14
N PRO A 139 11.02 -5.31 -17.04
CA PRO A 139 11.13 -5.78 -15.67
C PRO A 139 9.76 -5.94 -15.01
N ALA A 140 9.59 -7.00 -14.22
CA ALA A 140 8.34 -7.17 -13.48
C ALA A 140 8.21 -6.12 -12.35
N PRO A 141 7.04 -5.47 -12.19
CA PRO A 141 6.81 -4.49 -11.13
C PRO A 141 6.57 -5.21 -9.79
N ARG A 142 7.60 -5.86 -9.25
CA ARG A 142 7.56 -6.60 -7.98
C ARG A 142 8.61 -6.04 -7.03
N SER A 143 8.29 -5.97 -5.75
CA SER A 143 9.27 -5.50 -4.75
C SER A 143 10.36 -6.55 -4.52
N THR A 144 11.57 -6.07 -4.29
CA THR A 144 12.69 -6.84 -3.79
C THR A 144 12.60 -6.91 -2.26
N LEU A 145 11.87 -7.89 -1.75
CA LEU A 145 11.73 -8.15 -0.31
C LEU A 145 12.22 -9.56 0.02
N ASN A 146 12.72 -9.75 1.23
CA ASN A 146 13.05 -11.07 1.75
C ASN A 146 11.82 -11.97 1.92
N SER A 147 12.04 -13.29 1.85
CA SER A 147 11.00 -14.31 2.06
C SER A 147 10.35 -14.16 3.43
N ILE A 148 9.04 -14.34 3.54
CA ILE A 148 8.30 -14.08 4.77
C ILE A 148 8.84 -14.88 5.98
N ALA A 149 9.03 -14.23 7.13
CA ALA A 149 9.53 -14.83 8.37
C ALA A 149 8.83 -14.23 9.59
N PRO A 150 8.69 -14.98 10.71
CA PRO A 150 8.14 -14.43 11.96
C PRO A 150 9.12 -13.44 12.59
N PHE A 151 8.58 -12.34 13.12
CA PHE A 151 9.34 -11.34 13.86
C PHE A 151 8.80 -11.18 15.29
N THR A 152 9.72 -11.18 16.25
CA THR A 152 9.42 -10.80 17.64
C THR A 152 9.79 -9.34 17.82
N LEU A 153 8.79 -8.50 17.98
CA LEU A 153 8.99 -7.10 18.32
C LEU A 153 9.02 -6.95 19.85
N THR A 154 9.93 -6.14 20.36
CA THR A 154 10.10 -5.88 21.79
C THR A 154 10.24 -4.39 22.09
N VAL A 155 9.78 -3.96 23.25
CA VAL A 155 10.08 -2.65 23.83
C VAL A 155 10.62 -2.90 25.23
N ASN A 156 11.81 -2.37 25.56
CA ASN A 156 12.48 -2.63 26.84
C ASN A 156 12.57 -4.13 27.18
N ASN A 157 12.98 -4.94 26.19
CA ASN A 157 13.05 -6.41 26.25
C ASN A 157 11.71 -7.13 26.54
N THR A 158 10.59 -6.42 26.49
CA THR A 158 9.24 -6.99 26.66
C THR A 158 8.59 -7.17 25.28
N PRO A 159 8.13 -8.37 24.91
CA PRO A 159 7.43 -8.59 23.64
C PRO A 159 6.19 -7.70 23.49
N LEU A 160 6.03 -7.10 22.31
CA LEU A 160 4.81 -6.36 21.96
C LEU A 160 3.65 -7.33 21.74
N ILE A 161 2.51 -7.01 22.34
CA ILE A 161 1.25 -7.72 22.18
C ILE A 161 0.21 -6.70 21.68
N PRO A 162 -0.45 -6.94 20.53
CA PRO A 162 -0.32 -8.11 19.66
C PRO A 162 1.00 -8.11 18.86
N ALA A 163 1.50 -9.31 18.56
CA ALA A 163 2.70 -9.46 17.74
C ALA A 163 2.46 -8.97 16.30
N PHE A 164 3.49 -8.37 15.70
CA PHE A 164 3.44 -7.95 14.30
C PHE A 164 3.41 -9.14 13.32
N GLY A 165 3.83 -10.32 13.76
CA GLY A 165 3.66 -11.57 13.02
C GLY A 165 4.63 -11.74 11.85
N THR A 166 4.27 -12.61 10.91
CA THR A 166 5.07 -12.92 9.73
C THR A 166 5.14 -11.72 8.79
N SER A 167 6.34 -11.32 8.39
CA SER A 167 6.55 -10.09 7.62
C SER A 167 7.49 -10.30 6.44
N TYR A 168 7.33 -9.48 5.40
CA TYR A 168 8.37 -9.26 4.39
C TYR A 168 9.29 -8.13 4.87
N TRP A 169 10.54 -8.08 4.41
CA TRP A 169 11.43 -7.00 4.82
C TRP A 169 12.51 -6.65 3.83
N ILE A 170 13.01 -5.42 3.98
CA ILE A 170 14.33 -5.00 3.53
C ILE A 170 15.14 -4.55 4.75
N GLU A 171 16.46 -4.67 4.66
CA GLU A 171 17.36 -4.38 5.76
C GLU A 171 18.46 -3.39 5.35
N PHE A 172 18.71 -2.43 6.21
CA PHE A 172 19.88 -1.55 6.19
C PHE A 172 20.89 -2.04 7.21
N LEU A 173 22.14 -2.13 6.77
CA LEU A 173 23.29 -2.49 7.60
C LEU A 173 23.74 -1.31 8.47
N PRO A 174 24.54 -1.52 9.52
CA PRO A 174 25.05 -0.46 10.40
C PRO A 174 25.77 0.71 9.70
N ASN A 175 26.27 0.50 8.48
CA ASN A 175 26.89 1.53 7.65
C ASN A 175 25.87 2.36 6.82
N GLY A 176 24.57 2.09 6.94
CA GLY A 176 23.49 2.71 6.18
C GLY A 176 23.33 2.22 4.74
N SER A 177 24.15 1.25 4.31
CA SER A 177 23.94 0.56 3.03
C SER A 177 22.80 -0.44 3.14
N LEU A 178 22.10 -0.68 2.03
CA LEU A 178 21.06 -1.68 1.96
C LEU A 178 21.69 -3.07 1.82
N ARG A 179 21.24 -4.05 2.61
CA ARG A 179 21.60 -5.46 2.44
C ARG A 179 21.06 -5.93 1.09
N ALA A 180 21.95 -6.04 0.11
CA ALA A 180 21.66 -6.59 -1.20
C ALA A 180 22.04 -8.07 -1.21
N ASP A 181 21.05 -8.93 -1.04
CA ASP A 181 21.21 -10.35 -1.25
C ASP A 181 21.04 -10.64 -2.76
N THR A 182 22.07 -11.22 -3.37
CA THR A 182 22.08 -11.59 -4.79
C THR A 182 20.96 -12.56 -5.14
N GLN A 183 20.49 -13.38 -4.19
CA GLN A 183 19.33 -14.25 -4.36
C GLN A 183 18.01 -13.47 -4.40
N LEU A 184 17.87 -12.41 -3.61
CA LEU A 184 16.66 -11.57 -3.59
C LEU A 184 16.54 -10.68 -4.82
N LEU A 185 17.67 -10.23 -5.34
CA LEU A 185 17.72 -9.38 -6.53
C LEU A 185 17.26 -10.12 -7.78
N GLY A 186 17.32 -11.46 -7.82
CA GLY A 186 16.84 -12.25 -8.95
C GLY A 186 17.43 -11.80 -10.29
N GLY A 187 18.67 -11.33 -10.29
CA GLY A 187 19.37 -10.78 -11.46
C GLY A 187 19.13 -9.29 -11.74
N GLN A 188 18.34 -8.58 -10.94
CA GLN A 188 18.15 -7.12 -11.06
C GLN A 188 19.32 -6.35 -10.42
N PRO A 189 19.76 -5.23 -11.01
CA PRO A 189 20.91 -4.48 -10.51
C PRO A 189 20.64 -3.71 -9.21
N TYR A 190 19.37 -3.42 -8.92
CA TYR A 190 18.97 -2.59 -7.80
C TYR A 190 17.71 -3.14 -7.12
N PRO A 191 17.65 -3.15 -5.77
CA PRO A 191 16.43 -3.43 -5.05
C PRO A 191 15.36 -2.38 -5.33
N LYS A 192 14.10 -2.82 -5.40
CA LYS A 192 12.96 -1.94 -5.59
C LYS A 192 11.85 -2.19 -4.57
N LEU A 193 11.12 -1.13 -4.22
CA LEU A 193 9.86 -1.20 -3.49
C LEU A 193 8.75 -0.75 -4.42
N VAL A 194 7.79 -1.62 -4.67
CA VAL A 194 6.72 -1.39 -5.64
C VAL A 194 5.38 -1.36 -4.93
N VAL A 195 4.57 -0.37 -5.22
CA VAL A 195 3.19 -0.26 -4.76
C VAL A 195 2.23 -0.26 -5.94
N ALA A 196 1.07 -0.87 -5.76
CA ALA A 196 0.04 -0.94 -6.77
C ALA A 196 -1.36 -0.83 -6.16
N THR A 197 -2.33 -0.47 -6.99
CA THR A 197 -3.74 -0.53 -6.61
C THR A 197 -4.23 -1.98 -6.61
N ALA A 198 -5.03 -2.34 -5.61
CA ALA A 198 -5.70 -3.63 -5.58
C ALA A 198 -7.12 -3.52 -5.02
N SER A 199 -8.00 -4.38 -5.53
CA SER A 199 -9.35 -4.60 -4.98
C SER A 199 -9.36 -5.87 -4.11
N PRO A 200 -10.09 -5.90 -2.98
CA PRO A 200 -10.20 -7.09 -2.17
C PRO A 200 -10.94 -8.22 -2.93
N SER A 201 -10.45 -9.45 -2.81
CA SER A 201 -11.14 -10.67 -3.24
C SER A 201 -12.27 -11.05 -2.27
N ALA A 202 -13.02 -12.11 -2.59
CA ALA A 202 -13.99 -12.72 -1.66
C ALA A 202 -13.37 -13.17 -0.33
N THR A 203 -12.06 -13.43 -0.30
CA THR A 203 -11.30 -13.81 0.91
C THR A 203 -10.50 -12.63 1.49
N ASN A 204 -10.84 -11.40 1.12
CA ASN A 204 -10.14 -10.17 1.51
C ASN A 204 -8.65 -10.13 1.13
N LEU A 205 -8.22 -10.88 0.11
CA LEU A 205 -6.87 -10.77 -0.44
C LEU A 205 -6.81 -9.63 -1.47
N PRO A 206 -5.76 -8.82 -1.49
CA PRO A 206 -5.59 -7.83 -2.54
C PRO A 206 -5.41 -8.51 -3.90
N LEU A 207 -6.28 -8.19 -4.85
CA LEU A 207 -6.14 -8.52 -6.25
C LEU A 207 -5.72 -7.26 -7.01
N PHE A 208 -4.47 -7.23 -7.46
CA PHE A 208 -3.94 -6.21 -8.32
C PHE A 208 -4.73 -6.20 -9.64
N ASN A 209 -5.46 -5.12 -9.85
CA ASN A 209 -6.53 -5.05 -10.85
C ASN A 209 -6.18 -4.13 -12.03
N ASN A 210 -5.06 -3.39 -11.94
CA ASN A 210 -4.64 -2.46 -12.99
C ASN A 210 -3.12 -2.55 -13.21
N PRO A 211 -2.63 -2.98 -14.39
CA PRO A 211 -1.21 -3.10 -14.68
C PRO A 211 -0.49 -1.75 -14.84
N GLY A 212 -1.22 -0.66 -15.11
CA GLY A 212 -0.67 0.70 -15.21
C GLY A 212 -0.69 1.47 -13.89
N ALA A 213 -1.48 1.04 -12.90
CA ALA A 213 -1.58 1.69 -11.59
C ALA A 213 -0.50 1.20 -10.62
N VAL A 214 0.75 1.39 -11.03
CA VAL A 214 1.94 0.93 -10.31
C VAL A 214 2.91 2.09 -10.18
N ARG A 215 3.44 2.28 -8.97
CA ARG A 215 4.56 3.19 -8.68
C ARG A 215 5.54 2.53 -7.75
N GLY A 216 6.70 3.13 -7.57
CA GLY A 216 7.68 2.56 -6.66
C GLY A 216 8.97 3.33 -6.60
N LEU A 217 9.94 2.68 -5.99
CA LEU A 217 11.24 3.22 -5.65
C LEU A 217 12.30 2.23 -6.09
N ILE A 218 13.35 2.73 -6.73
CA ILE A 218 14.61 2.00 -6.90
C ILE A 218 15.57 2.51 -5.83
N ILE A 219 16.21 1.59 -5.11
CA ILE A 219 17.12 1.91 -4.01
C ILE A 219 18.53 1.52 -4.41
N ARG A 220 19.47 2.46 -4.34
CA ARG A 220 20.89 2.21 -4.61
C ARG A 220 21.51 1.47 -3.41
N PRO A 221 22.05 0.25 -3.56
CA PRO A 221 22.51 -0.55 -2.43
C PRO A 221 23.55 0.13 -1.54
N ALA A 222 24.61 0.68 -2.16
CA ALA A 222 25.73 1.26 -1.42
C ALA A 222 25.36 2.51 -0.62
N THR A 223 24.42 3.31 -1.12
CA THR A 223 24.10 4.62 -0.54
C THR A 223 22.72 4.71 0.08
N GLY A 224 21.83 3.75 -0.17
CA GLY A 224 20.41 3.82 0.16
C GLY A 224 19.65 4.96 -0.52
N ALA A 225 20.24 5.62 -1.52
CA ALA A 225 19.58 6.68 -2.27
C ALA A 225 18.40 6.13 -3.08
N VAL A 226 17.34 6.93 -3.20
CA VAL A 226 16.06 6.52 -3.77
C VAL A 226 15.80 7.25 -5.09
N THR A 227 15.37 6.51 -6.10
CA THR A 227 14.86 7.02 -7.37
C THR A 227 13.38 6.67 -7.51
N TYR A 228 12.55 7.64 -7.84
CA TYR A 228 11.12 7.46 -8.04
C TYR A 228 10.84 6.82 -9.41
N VAL A 229 10.02 5.77 -9.42
CA VAL A 229 9.50 5.11 -10.63
C VAL A 229 8.00 5.29 -10.68
N ASN A 230 7.50 5.97 -11.72
CA ASN A 230 6.10 6.39 -11.79
C ASN A 230 5.21 5.48 -12.64
N GLU A 231 5.81 4.53 -13.36
CA GLU A 231 5.12 3.67 -14.31
C GLU A 231 5.68 2.24 -14.28
N ALA A 232 4.83 1.26 -14.56
CA ALA A 232 5.17 -0.16 -14.49
C ALA A 232 6.31 -0.59 -15.44
N ALA A 233 6.45 0.08 -16.59
CA ALA A 233 7.46 -0.27 -17.61
C ALA A 233 8.86 0.24 -17.28
N SER A 234 9.00 1.15 -16.31
CA SER A 234 10.27 1.83 -15.99
C SER A 234 11.03 1.20 -14.82
N PHE A 235 10.69 -0.04 -14.45
CA PHE A 235 11.20 -0.74 -13.25
C PHE A 235 12.48 -1.54 -13.43
#